data_AF-A0A378XBR9-F1
#
_entry.id   AF-A0A378XBR9-F1
#
_cell.length_a   1.000
_cell.length_b   1.000
_cell.length_c   1.000
_cell.angle_alpha   90.00
_cell.angle_beta   90.00
_cell.angle_gamma   90.00
#
_symmetry.space_group_name_H-M   'P 1'
#
loop_
_entity.id
_entity.type
_entity.pdbx_description
1 polymer ?
#
loop_
_entity_poly.entity_id
_entity_poly.type
_entity_poly.pdbx_seq_one_letter_code
_entity_poly.pdbx_strand_id
1 'polypeptide(L)'
;MSRVFTWDGSFELLNDETMLEGLERQGYAVEYQCRAGYCGSCRTTLVGGEVEYITEPLAYVNPGEILPCCCRPAPEARVDVEVVGSSRNEERRQDAVEDIDQYVEKLF
;
A
#
# COMPACT_ATOMS: atom_id res chain seq x y z
N MET A 1 -17.65 -7.16 -9.16
CA MET A 1 -16.39 -7.48 -8.47
C MET A 1 -15.35 -6.53 -8.99
N SER A 2 -14.58 -5.91 -8.10
CA SER A 2 -13.57 -4.90 -8.45
C SER A 2 -12.17 -5.48 -8.25
N ARG A 3 -11.23 -5.06 -9.09
CA ARG A 3 -9.87 -5.64 -9.15
C ARG A 3 -8.82 -4.65 -8.67
N VAL A 4 -7.85 -5.16 -7.92
CA VAL A 4 -6.68 -4.41 -7.45
C VAL A 4 -5.44 -4.95 -8.15
N PHE A 5 -4.62 -4.05 -8.67
CA PHE A 5 -3.31 -4.36 -9.24
C PHE A 5 -2.21 -3.74 -8.37
N THR A 6 -1.10 -4.47 -8.27
CA THR A 6 0.12 -4.06 -7.57
C THR A 6 1.31 -4.41 -8.48
N TRP A 7 2.55 -4.18 -8.00
CA TRP A 7 3.73 -4.64 -8.72
C TRP A 7 3.94 -6.16 -8.65
N ASP A 8 3.47 -6.79 -7.58
CA ASP A 8 3.65 -8.22 -7.33
C ASP A 8 2.51 -9.08 -7.89
N GLY A 9 1.40 -8.47 -8.32
CA GLY A 9 0.30 -9.18 -8.95
C GLY A 9 -1.02 -8.42 -9.00
N SER A 10 -2.11 -9.18 -9.03
CA SER A 10 -3.46 -8.63 -8.98
C SER A 10 -4.43 -9.59 -8.31
N PHE A 11 -5.50 -9.07 -7.73
CA PHE A 11 -6.51 -9.87 -7.06
C PHE A 11 -7.90 -9.23 -7.15
N GLU A 12 -8.93 -10.08 -7.01
CA GLU A 12 -10.31 -9.63 -6.85
C GLU A 12 -10.57 -9.24 -5.40
N LEU A 13 -11.19 -8.08 -5.22
CA LEU A 13 -11.71 -7.66 -3.94
C LEU A 13 -13.02 -8.40 -3.66
N LEU A 14 -13.16 -8.99 -2.47
CA LEU A 14 -14.41 -9.68 -2.12
C LEU A 14 -15.51 -8.64 -1.89
N ASN A 15 -16.75 -9.10 -2.00
CA ASN A 15 -17.89 -8.29 -1.60
C ASN A 15 -17.73 -7.90 -0.12
N ASP A 16 -18.09 -6.67 0.19
CA ASP A 16 -18.02 -6.10 1.53
C ASP A 16 -16.61 -5.85 2.12
N GLU A 17 -15.53 -6.15 1.40
CA GLU A 17 -14.16 -5.75 1.79
C GLU A 17 -13.81 -4.31 1.40
N THR A 18 -13.07 -3.63 2.26
CA THR A 18 -12.29 -2.43 1.93
C THR A 18 -11.03 -2.82 1.16
N MET A 19 -10.44 -1.88 0.44
CA MET A 19 -9.17 -2.12 -0.26
C MET A 19 -8.06 -2.57 0.71
N LEU A 20 -8.02 -2.04 1.94
CA LEU A 20 -7.07 -2.48 2.97
C LEU A 20 -7.24 -3.96 3.32
N GLU A 21 -8.47 -4.42 3.56
CA GLU A 21 -8.73 -5.82 3.93
C GLU A 21 -8.32 -6.79 2.81
N GLY A 22 -8.59 -6.42 1.55
CA GLY A 22 -8.12 -7.17 0.39
C GLY A 22 -6.60 -7.26 0.32
N LEU A 23 -5.90 -6.14 0.55
CA LEU A 23 -4.44 -6.08 0.56
C LEU A 23 -3.85 -6.94 1.69
N GLU A 24 -4.36 -6.83 2.92
CA GLU A 24 -3.95 -7.66 4.06
C GLU A 24 -4.16 -9.15 3.78
N ARG A 25 -5.32 -9.53 3.23
CA ARG A 25 -5.65 -10.93 2.90
C ARG A 25 -4.71 -11.53 1.86
N GLN A 26 -4.18 -10.72 0.95
CA GLN A 26 -3.19 -11.16 -0.04
C GLN A 26 -1.74 -11.06 0.46
N GLY A 27 -1.51 -10.57 1.68
CA GLY A 27 -0.17 -10.49 2.27
C GLY A 27 0.63 -9.24 1.90
N TYR A 28 -0.03 -8.18 1.42
CA TYR A 28 0.63 -6.90 1.16
C TYR A 28 0.91 -6.14 2.47
N ALA A 29 2.07 -5.48 2.52
CA ALA A 29 2.47 -4.63 3.63
C ALA A 29 1.82 -3.25 3.48
N VAL A 30 0.82 -2.95 4.29
CA VAL A 30 0.21 -1.63 4.38
C VAL A 30 0.19 -1.21 5.83
N GLU A 31 0.79 -0.06 6.14
CA GLU A 31 0.70 0.53 7.48
C GLU A 31 -0.75 0.90 7.80
N TYR A 32 -1.25 0.68 9.01
CA TYR A 32 -2.60 1.14 9.37
C TYR A 32 -2.73 1.29 10.88
N GLN A 33 -3.73 2.08 11.30
CA GLN A 33 -4.04 2.27 12.72
C GLN A 33 -5.57 2.31 12.95
N CYS A 34 -6.26 3.34 12.46
CA CYS A 34 -7.67 3.56 12.82
C CYS A 34 -8.72 2.77 12.01
N ARG A 35 -8.34 2.24 10.84
CA ARG A 35 -9.21 1.53 9.88
C ARG A 35 -10.49 2.28 9.42
N ALA A 36 -10.58 3.58 9.64
CA ALA A 36 -11.81 4.33 9.34
C ALA A 36 -11.56 5.73 8.77
N GLY A 37 -10.35 5.99 8.25
CA GLY A 37 -10.08 7.18 7.44
C GLY A 37 -9.76 8.46 8.23
N TYR A 38 -9.52 8.39 9.55
CA TYR A 38 -9.25 9.59 10.36
C TYR A 38 -7.76 9.85 10.63
N CYS A 39 -6.92 8.82 10.67
CA CYS A 39 -5.49 8.96 11.02
C CYS A 39 -4.55 9.11 9.82
N GLY A 40 -4.96 8.65 8.62
CA GLY A 40 -4.12 8.67 7.43
C GLY A 40 -2.97 7.65 7.38
N SER A 41 -2.79 6.80 8.40
CA SER A 41 -1.67 5.84 8.44
C SER A 41 -1.67 4.82 7.29
N CYS A 42 -2.83 4.52 6.72
CA CYS A 42 -2.96 3.60 5.57
C CYS A 42 -2.72 4.20 4.20
N ARG A 43 -2.33 5.49 4.16
CA ARG A 43 -2.07 6.20 2.92
C ARG A 43 -1.20 5.39 1.97
N THR A 44 -1.68 5.28 0.74
CA THR A 44 -1.04 4.52 -0.33
C THR A 44 -1.11 5.32 -1.62
N THR A 45 -0.07 5.23 -2.44
CA THR A 45 -0.02 5.87 -3.75
C THR A 45 -0.94 5.13 -4.73
N LEU A 46 -1.85 5.87 -5.38
CA LEU A 46 -2.66 5.39 -6.48
C LEU A 46 -1.92 5.64 -7.79
N VAL A 47 -1.40 4.57 -8.38
CA VAL A 47 -0.63 4.60 -9.64
C VAL A 47 -1.55 4.74 -10.84
N GLY A 48 -2.80 4.30 -10.72
CA GLY A 48 -3.81 4.50 -11.77
C GLY A 48 -5.16 3.87 -11.47
N GLY A 49 -6.16 4.22 -12.27
CA GLY A 49 -7.55 3.87 -11.99
C GLY A 49 -8.18 4.85 -11.00
N GLU A 50 -9.31 4.44 -10.43
CA GLU A 50 -10.11 5.27 -9.53
C GLU A 50 -10.60 4.46 -8.33
N VAL A 51 -10.88 5.17 -7.24
CA VAL A 51 -11.47 4.59 -6.03
C VAL A 51 -12.71 5.35 -5.63
N GLU A 52 -13.65 4.64 -5.02
CA GLU A 52 -14.82 5.19 -4.36
C GLU A 52 -14.63 5.05 -2.84
N TYR A 53 -14.83 6.15 -2.12
CA TYR A 53 -14.80 6.13 -0.66
C TYR A 53 -16.14 5.63 -0.12
N ILE A 54 -16.10 4.52 0.64
CA ILE A 54 -17.26 3.98 1.36
C ILE A 54 -17.70 4.98 2.44
N THR A 55 -16.73 5.68 3.03
CA THR A 55 -16.95 6.74 4.00
C THR A 55 -15.95 7.85 3.72
N GLU A 56 -16.43 9.10 3.74
CA GLU A 56 -15.60 10.27 3.49
C GLU A 56 -14.46 10.33 4.53
N PRO A 57 -13.20 10.33 4.10
CA PRO A 57 -12.07 10.37 5.02
C PRO A 57 -11.96 11.73 5.71
N LEU A 58 -11.62 11.71 7.01
CA LEU A 58 -11.30 12.94 7.76
C LEU A 58 -9.83 13.31 7.65
N ALA A 59 -8.96 12.32 7.42
CA ALA A 59 -7.56 12.56 7.15
C ALA A 59 -7.39 13.22 5.77
N TYR A 60 -6.43 14.13 5.69
CA TYR A 60 -6.05 14.74 4.41
C TYR A 60 -5.44 13.70 3.47
N VAL A 61 -5.90 13.70 2.22
CA VAL A 61 -5.44 12.82 1.14
C VAL A 61 -4.81 13.70 0.07
N ASN A 62 -3.52 13.49 -0.24
CA ASN A 62 -2.88 14.25 -1.30
C ASN A 62 -3.38 13.80 -2.68
N PRO A 63 -3.26 14.64 -3.72
CA PRO A 63 -3.45 14.19 -5.09
C PRO A 63 -2.56 12.99 -5.42
N GLY A 64 -3.14 11.94 -6.00
CA GLY A 64 -2.42 10.69 -6.31
C GLY A 64 -2.29 9.73 -5.13
N GLU A 65 -2.88 10.03 -3.98
CA GLU A 65 -2.95 9.13 -2.83
C GLU A 65 -4.38 8.71 -2.53
N ILE A 66 -4.51 7.61 -1.79
CA ILE A 66 -5.78 7.08 -1.29
C ILE A 66 -5.64 6.58 0.14
N LEU A 67 -6.77 6.37 0.82
CA LEU A 67 -6.85 5.66 2.09
C LEU A 67 -7.55 4.30 1.90
N PRO A 68 -6.80 3.20 1.72
CA PRO A 68 -7.35 1.86 1.47
C PRO A 68 -8.33 1.38 2.53
N CYS A 69 -8.23 1.86 3.77
CA CYS A 69 -9.11 1.42 4.86
C CYS A 69 -10.57 1.86 4.72
N CYS A 70 -10.88 2.81 3.84
CA CYS A 70 -12.23 3.33 3.69
C CYS A 70 -12.64 3.53 2.22
N CYS A 71 -11.94 2.87 1.28
CA CYS A 71 -12.26 2.94 -0.14
C CYS A 71 -12.34 1.56 -0.80
N ARG A 72 -12.93 1.55 -2.01
CA ARG A 72 -12.97 0.42 -2.94
C ARG A 72 -12.52 0.86 -4.34
N PRO A 73 -11.95 -0.04 -5.15
CA PRO A 73 -11.69 0.25 -6.55
C PRO A 73 -12.99 0.44 -7.34
N ALA A 74 -12.97 1.33 -8.32
CA ALA A 74 -14.10 1.60 -9.21
C ALA A 74 -13.68 1.53 -10.68
N PRO A 75 -13.94 0.44 -11.43
CA PRO A 75 -13.98 -0.98 -11.05
C PRO A 75 -12.58 -1.61 -10.87
N GLU A 76 -11.53 -0.84 -11.16
CA GLU A 76 -10.14 -1.27 -11.08
C GLU A 76 -9.26 -0.16 -10.48
N ALA A 77 -8.26 -0.53 -9.69
CA ALA A 77 -7.27 0.40 -9.16
C ALA A 77 -5.87 -0.24 -9.14
N ARG A 78 -4.84 0.58 -9.37
CA ARG A 78 -3.43 0.19 -9.29
C ARG A 78 -2.77 0.94 -8.13
N VAL A 79 -2.19 0.21 -7.19
CA VAL A 79 -1.60 0.79 -5.97
C VAL A 79 -0.13 0.39 -5.82
N ASP A 80 0.66 1.32 -5.27
CA ASP A 80 2.08 1.12 -5.01
C ASP A 80 2.30 0.46 -3.65
N VAL A 81 2.15 -0.87 -3.60
CA VAL A 81 2.30 -1.69 -2.40
C VAL A 81 3.02 -3.00 -2.76
N GLU A 82 3.77 -3.53 -1.80
CA GLU A 82 4.60 -4.73 -1.96
C GLU A 82 4.12 -5.84 -1.02
N VAL A 83 4.28 -7.11 -1.45
CA VAL A 83 4.05 -8.28 -0.60
C VAL A 83 5.12 -8.37 0.49
N VAL A 84 4.71 -8.71 1.71
CA VAL A 84 5.64 -8.95 2.82
C VAL A 84 6.61 -10.08 2.44
N GLY A 85 7.90 -9.75 2.34
CA GLY A 85 8.94 -10.71 1.98
C GLY A 85 9.18 -10.88 0.47
N SER A 86 8.76 -9.92 -0.37
CA SER A 86 9.13 -9.93 -1.79
C SER A 86 10.64 -9.71 -1.98
N SER A 87 11.21 -10.33 -3.02
CA SER A 87 12.64 -10.23 -3.36
C SER A 87 13.11 -8.79 -3.61
N ARG A 88 12.21 -7.90 -4.05
CA ARG A 88 12.47 -6.44 -4.19
C ARG A 88 12.76 -5.77 -2.85
N ASN A 89 12.13 -6.23 -1.77
CA ASN A 89 12.33 -5.71 -0.43
C ASN A 89 13.66 -6.21 0.16
N GLU A 90 14.05 -7.45 -0.17
CA GLU A 90 15.38 -7.99 0.17
C GLU A 90 16.49 -7.23 -0.54
N GLU A 91 16.37 -6.93 -1.84
CA GLU A 91 17.34 -6.12 -2.59
C GLU A 91 17.47 -4.70 -1.99
N ARG A 92 16.37 -3.98 -1.75
CA ARG A 92 16.43 -2.64 -1.10
C ARG A 92 16.98 -2.67 0.32
N ARG A 93 16.74 -3.77 1.07
CA ARG A 93 17.33 -3.96 2.40
C ARG A 93 18.82 -4.24 2.31
N GLN A 94 19.26 -5.03 1.33
CA GLN A 94 20.67 -5.29 1.07
C GLN A 94 21.40 -3.99 0.71
N ASP A 95 20.83 -3.19 -0.20
CA ASP A 95 21.36 -1.87 -0.58
C ASP A 95 21.54 -0.95 0.63
N ALA A 96 20.54 -0.90 1.52
CA ALA A 96 20.60 -0.07 2.73
C ALA A 96 21.64 -0.58 3.75
N VAL A 97 21.87 -1.90 3.82
CA VAL A 97 22.92 -2.49 4.68
C VAL A 97 24.31 -2.23 4.10
N GLU A 98 24.48 -2.37 2.79
CA GLU A 98 25.75 -2.10 2.09
C GLU A 98 26.19 -0.63 2.25
N ASP A 99 25.25 0.31 2.16
CA ASP A 99 25.53 1.74 2.33
C ASP A 99 25.98 2.08 3.77
N ILE A 100 25.41 1.38 4.76
CA ILE A 100 25.83 1.49 6.18
C ILE A 100 27.23 0.93 6.39
N ASP A 101 27.52 -0.28 5.88
CA ASP A 101 28.83 -0.92 6.03
C ASP A 101 29.93 -0.06 5.38
N GLN A 102 29.68 0.51 4.20
CA GLN A 102 30.62 1.42 3.53
C GLN A 102 30.91 2.68 4.38
N TYR A 103 29.91 3.21 5.07
CA TYR A 103 30.10 4.37 5.93
C TYR A 103 30.93 4.03 7.17
N VAL A 104 30.71 2.86 7.78
CA VAL A 104 31.48 2.37 8.92
C VAL A 104 32.95 2.14 8.54
N GLU A 105 33.24 1.53 7.38
CA GLU A 105 34.62 1.33 6.92
C GLU A 105 35.39 2.63 6.67
N LYS A 106 34.72 3.71 6.24
CA LYS A 106 35.35 5.03 6.05
C LYS A 106 35.65 5.78 7.34
N LEU A 107 35.08 5.34 8.47
CA LEU A 107 35.29 5.95 9.80
C LEU A 107 36.46 5.32 10.57
N PHE A 108 37.03 4.23 10.07
CA PHE A 108 38.23 3.58 10.58
C PHE A 108 39.43 3.78 9.64
#